data_AF-A0A7S0EP71-F1
#
_entry.id   AF-A0A7S0EP71-F1
#
_cell.length_a   1.000
_cell.length_b   1.000
_cell.length_c   1.000
_cell.angle_alpha   90.00
_cell.angle_beta   90.00
_cell.angle_gamma   90.00
#
_symmetry.space_group_name_H-M   'P 1'
#
loop_
_entity.id
_entity.type
_entity.pdbx_description
1 polymer ?
#
loop_
_entity_poly.entity_id
_entity_poly.type
_entity_poly.pdbx_seq_one_letter_code
_entity_poly.pdbx_strand_id
1 'polypeptide(L)'
;WDIDSKMAVLEHWRAYYPQELYASEKAWLPAVLEPVRHAYMMLPQPLQLFLPEQPLAEDAQLAYLVGKQPSQAGVWLEVFVYRARRMVHVYRLESHGRRHYRSLIYTSDARYCLRELHPSTEHRGAPWPEWGR
;
A
#
# COMPACT_ATOMS: atom_id res chain seq x y z
N TRP A 1 0.62 20.76 -15.92
CA TRP A 1 -0.20 19.95 -15.03
C TRP A 1 0.13 20.36 -13.61
N ASP A 2 -0.78 21.03 -12.93
CA ASP A 2 -0.53 21.49 -11.56
C ASP A 2 -0.71 20.32 -10.59
N ILE A 3 0.25 20.18 -9.66
CA ILE A 3 0.17 19.23 -8.56
C ILE A 3 -0.97 19.70 -7.66
N ASP A 4 -2.07 18.94 -7.61
CA ASP A 4 -3.20 19.23 -6.72
C ASP A 4 -2.79 18.96 -5.26
N SER A 5 -2.69 20.02 -4.47
CA SER A 5 -2.27 19.98 -3.07
C SER A 5 -3.39 19.57 -2.10
N LYS A 6 -4.61 19.34 -2.60
CA LYS A 6 -5.76 18.95 -1.78
C LYS A 6 -5.88 17.43 -1.72
N MET A 7 -5.05 16.81 -0.88
CA MET A 7 -5.15 15.37 -0.60
C MET A 7 -6.37 15.06 0.29
N ALA A 8 -6.90 13.85 0.21
CA ALA A 8 -8.02 13.42 1.02
C ALA A 8 -7.63 13.42 2.52
N VAL A 9 -8.52 13.90 3.38
CA VAL A 9 -8.39 13.78 4.83
C VAL A 9 -9.18 12.56 5.26
N LEU A 10 -8.49 11.46 5.50
CA LEU A 10 -9.10 10.27 6.09
C LEU A 10 -8.88 10.30 7.60
N GLU A 11 -9.93 9.97 8.36
CA GLU A 11 -9.99 10.04 9.83
C GLU A 11 -9.26 8.87 10.52
N HIS A 12 -8.03 8.59 10.09
CA HIS A 12 -7.19 7.59 10.74
C HIS A 12 -6.12 8.32 11.53
N TRP A 13 -6.19 8.19 12.85
CA TRP A 13 -5.42 9.00 13.79
C TRP A 13 -4.43 8.19 14.62
N ARG A 14 -4.62 6.86 14.73
CA ARG A 14 -3.74 6.01 15.53
C ARG A 14 -2.54 5.57 14.71
N ALA A 15 -1.35 6.04 15.08
CA ALA A 15 -0.12 5.61 14.42
C ALA A 15 0.08 4.09 14.56
N TYR A 16 0.47 3.45 13.47
CA TYR A 16 0.80 2.04 13.47
C TYR A 16 2.19 1.83 14.07
N TYR A 17 2.22 1.22 15.25
CA TYR A 17 3.43 0.73 15.90
C TYR A 17 3.21 -0.72 16.31
N PRO A 18 3.97 -1.71 15.78
CA PRO A 18 3.74 -3.13 16.05
C PRO A 18 3.65 -3.50 17.54
N GLN A 19 4.36 -2.76 18.39
CA GLN A 19 4.39 -2.95 19.83
C GLN A 19 3.16 -2.39 20.58
N GLU A 20 2.47 -1.39 20.01
CA GLU A 20 1.30 -0.72 20.60
C GLU A 20 -0.04 -1.21 20.00
N LEU A 21 -0.01 -2.23 19.14
CA LEU A 21 -1.22 -2.83 18.59
C LEU A 21 -2.04 -3.55 19.65
N TYR A 22 -3.35 -3.51 19.50
CA TYR A 22 -4.26 -4.33 20.29
C TYR A 22 -4.04 -5.82 19.99
N ALA A 23 -4.43 -6.69 20.94
CA ALA A 23 -4.22 -8.14 20.80
C ALA A 23 -4.83 -8.72 19.51
N SER A 24 -6.01 -8.24 19.11
CA SER A 24 -6.70 -8.64 17.88
C SER A 24 -5.90 -8.34 16.60
N GLU A 25 -5.14 -7.25 16.60
CA GLU A 25 -4.32 -6.79 15.48
C GLU A 25 -2.94 -7.44 15.50
N LYS A 26 -2.30 -7.44 16.67
CA LYS A 26 -0.93 -7.93 16.90
C LYS A 26 -0.77 -9.39 16.53
N ALA A 27 -1.84 -10.18 16.65
CA ALA A 27 -1.83 -11.61 16.32
C ALA A 27 -1.51 -11.93 14.85
N TRP A 28 -1.73 -11.00 13.91
CA TRP A 28 -1.59 -11.29 12.48
C TRP A 28 -1.09 -10.13 11.63
N LEU A 29 -1.45 -8.89 11.95
CA LEU A 29 -1.19 -7.73 11.10
C LEU A 29 0.32 -7.51 10.85
N PRO A 30 1.20 -7.51 11.88
CA PRO A 30 2.64 -7.34 11.66
C PRO A 30 3.26 -8.43 10.79
N ALA A 31 2.82 -9.69 10.96
CA ALA A 31 3.35 -10.81 10.20
C ALA A 31 3.10 -10.69 8.69
N VAL A 32 2.04 -9.96 8.28
CA VAL A 32 1.70 -9.73 6.88
C VAL A 32 2.28 -8.41 6.38
N LEU A 33 2.20 -7.34 7.16
CA LEU A 33 2.54 -5.99 6.74
C LEU A 33 4.04 -5.66 6.84
N GLU A 34 4.73 -6.10 7.90
CA GLU A 34 6.13 -5.71 8.14
C GLU A 34 7.09 -6.09 7.00
N PRO A 35 7.01 -7.29 6.38
CA PRO A 35 7.88 -7.62 5.25
C PRO A 35 7.76 -6.62 4.08
N VAL A 36 6.53 -6.19 3.78
CA VAL A 36 6.25 -5.20 2.73
C VAL A 36 6.73 -3.82 3.15
N ARG A 37 6.47 -3.43 4.41
CA ARG A 37 6.88 -2.14 4.98
C ARG A 37 8.39 -1.97 4.92
N HIS A 38 9.14 -2.97 5.38
CA HIS A 38 10.60 -2.95 5.37
C HIS A 38 11.19 -2.91 3.96
N ALA A 39 10.59 -3.64 3.01
CA ALA A 39 11.09 -3.70 1.65
C ALA A 39 10.85 -2.39 0.86
N TYR A 40 9.68 -1.74 1.05
CA TYR A 40 9.23 -0.71 0.11
C TYR A 40 8.80 0.63 0.74
N MET A 41 8.62 0.70 2.06
CA MET A 41 8.03 1.88 2.72
C MET A 41 9.01 2.64 3.64
N MET A 42 10.30 2.26 3.63
CA MET A 42 11.32 2.87 4.51
C MET A 42 12.09 4.01 3.85
N LEU A 43 12.09 4.10 2.52
CA LEU A 43 12.92 5.02 1.74
C LEU A 43 12.06 5.92 0.84
N PRO A 44 12.49 7.18 0.57
CA PRO A 44 13.67 7.86 1.12
C PRO A 44 13.49 8.30 2.59
N GLN A 45 12.25 8.40 3.07
CA GLN A 45 11.90 8.54 4.47
C GLN A 45 10.82 7.51 4.82
N PRO A 46 10.78 7.00 6.05
CA PRO A 46 9.75 6.05 6.46
C PRO A 46 8.35 6.66 6.30
N LEU A 47 7.49 5.94 5.58
CA LEU A 47 6.08 6.29 5.46
C LEU A 47 5.40 6.13 6.82
N GLN A 48 4.64 7.14 7.24
CA GLN A 48 3.84 7.05 8.45
C GLN A 48 2.53 6.35 8.13
N LEU A 49 2.27 5.22 8.81
CA LEU A 49 1.05 4.45 8.65
C LEU A 49 0.11 4.71 9.82
N PHE A 50 -1.18 4.84 9.55
CA PHE A 50 -2.21 5.06 10.56
C PHE A 50 -3.36 4.06 10.41
N LEU A 51 -3.82 3.56 11.55
CA LEU A 51 -4.97 2.67 11.71
C LEU A 51 -6.22 3.48 12.11
N PRO A 52 -7.42 2.87 12.01
CA PRO A 52 -8.62 3.38 12.65
C PRO A 52 -8.39 3.57 14.15
N GLU A 53 -9.12 4.52 14.73
CA GLU A 53 -9.06 4.80 16.16
C GLU A 53 -9.54 3.60 16.98
N GLN A 54 -10.62 2.95 16.54
CA GLN A 54 -11.13 1.75 17.17
C GLN A 54 -10.27 0.52 16.83
N PRO A 55 -10.11 -0.42 17.78
CA PRO A 55 -9.43 -1.69 17.51
C PRO A 55 -10.18 -2.49 16.45
N LEU A 56 -9.44 -3.24 15.62
CA LEU A 56 -10.05 -4.23 14.75
C LEU A 56 -10.73 -5.33 15.57
N ALA A 57 -11.88 -5.81 15.09
CA ALA A 57 -12.56 -6.97 15.66
C ALA A 57 -11.66 -8.22 15.63
N GLU A 58 -11.87 -9.16 16.55
CA GLU A 58 -11.04 -10.38 16.65
C GLU A 58 -11.11 -11.26 15.40
N ASP A 59 -12.24 -11.24 14.70
CA ASP A 59 -12.53 -11.98 13.47
C ASP A 59 -12.26 -11.14 12.20
N ALA A 60 -11.76 -9.92 12.35
CA ALA A 60 -11.48 -9.03 11.22
C ALA A 60 -10.59 -9.72 10.19
N GLN A 61 -11.03 -9.66 8.93
CA GLN A 61 -10.32 -10.24 7.78
C GLN A 61 -9.52 -9.20 6.99
N LEU A 62 -9.69 -7.92 7.34
CA LEU A 62 -9.11 -6.78 6.65
C LEU A 62 -8.67 -5.74 7.67
N ALA A 63 -7.42 -5.29 7.54
CA ALA A 63 -6.97 -4.04 8.14
C ALA A 63 -6.86 -3.00 7.04
N TYR A 64 -7.49 -1.86 7.25
CA TYR A 64 -7.39 -0.69 6.38
C TYR A 64 -6.52 0.35 7.07
N LEU A 65 -5.42 0.73 6.44
CA LEU A 65 -4.49 1.74 6.93
C LEU A 65 -4.34 2.84 5.90
N VAL A 66 -3.93 4.01 6.38
CA VAL A 66 -3.55 5.13 5.52
C VAL A 66 -2.09 5.47 5.69
N GLY A 67 -1.44 5.81 4.58
CA GLY A 67 -0.06 6.25 4.53
C GLY A 67 0.04 7.76 4.31
N LYS A 68 0.82 8.43 5.15
CA LYS A 68 1.19 9.85 5.02
C LYS A 68 2.69 9.98 4.85
N GLN A 69 3.12 10.80 3.90
CA GLN A 69 4.52 11.20 3.82
C GLN A 69 4.79 12.29 4.87
N PRO A 70 5.90 12.26 5.62
CA PRO A 70 6.21 13.27 6.64
C PRO A 70 6.24 14.71 6.11
N SER A 71 6.62 14.90 4.83
CA SER A 71 6.79 16.19 4.19
C SER A 71 5.54 16.73 3.49
N GLN A 72 4.46 15.95 3.39
CA GLN A 72 3.27 16.31 2.62
C GLN A 72 2.00 16.25 3.48
N ALA A 73 1.09 17.19 3.23
CA ALA A 73 -0.19 17.23 3.91
C ALA A 73 -1.19 16.23 3.29
N GLY A 74 -1.95 15.55 4.15
CA GLY A 74 -3.05 14.65 3.78
C GLY A 74 -2.63 13.20 3.52
N VAL A 75 -3.60 12.38 3.12
CA VAL A 75 -3.36 10.95 2.85
C VAL A 75 -2.93 10.73 1.41
N TRP A 76 -1.78 10.07 1.27
CA TRP A 76 -1.20 9.76 -0.02
C TRP A 76 -1.49 8.32 -0.45
N LEU A 77 -1.49 7.40 0.50
CA LEU A 77 -1.66 5.97 0.25
C LEU A 77 -2.78 5.37 1.10
N GLU A 78 -3.45 4.38 0.54
CA GLU A 78 -4.30 3.45 1.26
C GLU A 78 -3.67 2.06 1.21
N VAL A 79 -3.60 1.39 2.36
CA VAL A 79 -3.03 0.06 2.50
C VAL A 79 -4.10 -0.89 3.02
N PHE A 80 -4.40 -1.92 2.23
CA PHE A 80 -5.34 -2.97 2.57
C PHE A 80 -4.56 -4.24 2.88
N VAL A 81 -4.66 -4.73 4.11
CA VAL A 81 -4.00 -5.96 4.56
C VAL A 81 -5.05 -7.04 4.81
N TYR A 82 -5.02 -8.08 3.99
CA TYR A 82 -5.96 -9.19 4.05
C TYR A 82 -5.41 -10.34 4.89
N ARG A 83 -6.14 -10.70 5.95
CA ARG A 83 -5.74 -11.76 6.89
C ARG A 83 -5.76 -13.14 6.27
N ALA A 84 -6.89 -13.56 5.70
CA ALA A 84 -7.08 -14.91 5.16
C ALA A 84 -6.08 -15.27 4.05
N ARG A 85 -5.76 -14.30 3.18
CA ARG A 85 -4.82 -14.49 2.05
C ARG A 85 -3.38 -14.11 2.38
N ARG A 86 -3.11 -13.56 3.58
CA ARG A 86 -1.82 -13.00 3.98
C ARG A 86 -1.23 -12.09 2.90
N MET A 87 -2.01 -11.09 2.50
CA MET A 87 -1.77 -10.32 1.29
C MET A 87 -1.94 -8.83 1.55
N VAL A 88 -1.17 -8.01 0.83
CA VAL A 88 -1.21 -6.55 0.91
C VAL A 88 -1.55 -5.96 -0.47
N HIS A 89 -2.44 -4.97 -0.48
CA HIS A 89 -2.62 -4.04 -1.58
C HIS A 89 -2.33 -2.63 -1.12
N VAL A 90 -1.60 -1.88 -1.94
CA VAL A 90 -1.31 -0.47 -1.69
C VAL A 90 -1.81 0.34 -2.89
N TYR A 91 -2.68 1.29 -2.60
CA TYR A 91 -3.22 2.22 -3.58
C TYR A 91 -2.68 3.61 -3.33
N ARG A 92 -2.27 4.29 -4.39
CA ARG A 92 -2.06 5.73 -4.37
C ARG A 92 -3.38 6.43 -4.62
N LEU A 93 -3.67 7.45 -3.81
CA LEU A 93 -4.78 8.35 -4.04
C LEU A 93 -4.36 9.42 -5.04
N GLU A 94 -5.05 9.46 -6.17
CA GLU A 94 -4.83 10.45 -7.23
C GLU A 94 -6.04 11.38 -7.32
N SER A 95 -5.80 12.69 -7.33
CA SER A 95 -6.86 13.68 -7.55
C SER A 95 -7.01 13.94 -9.04
N HIS A 96 -8.22 13.77 -9.57
CA HIS A 96 -8.57 14.17 -10.92
C HIS A 96 -9.96 14.82 -10.94
N GLY A 97 -10.02 16.08 -11.38
CA GLY A 97 -11.29 16.80 -11.55
C GLY A 97 -12.13 16.89 -10.27
N ARG A 98 -11.49 17.20 -9.12
CA ARG A 98 -12.13 17.28 -7.78
C ARG A 98 -12.68 15.94 -7.25
N ARG A 99 -12.23 14.81 -7.80
CA ARG A 99 -12.52 13.47 -7.30
C ARG A 99 -11.22 12.74 -7.02
N HIS A 100 -11.23 11.89 -6.00
CA HIS A 100 -10.10 11.03 -5.68
C HIS A 100 -10.33 9.63 -6.25
N TYR A 101 -9.32 9.11 -6.92
CA TYR A 101 -9.31 7.75 -7.48
C TYR A 101 -8.18 6.94 -6.85
N ARG A 102 -8.38 5.62 -6.79
CA ARG A 102 -7.38 4.66 -6.34
C ARG A 102 -6.61 4.14 -7.53
N SER A 103 -5.29 4.32 -7.52
CA SER A 103 -4.37 3.70 -8.46
C SER A 103 -3.58 2.61 -7.73
N LEU A 104 -3.66 1.36 -8.17
CA LEU A 104 -2.93 0.25 -7.54
C LEU A 104 -1.44 0.40 -7.84
N ILE A 105 -0.62 0.64 -6.81
CA ILE A 105 0.83 0.82 -6.97
C ILE A 105 1.65 -0.37 -6.49
N TYR A 106 1.09 -1.21 -5.62
CA TYR A 106 1.73 -2.43 -5.16
C TYR A 106 0.71 -3.47 -4.75
N THR A 107 1.02 -4.74 -5.02
CA THR A 107 0.32 -5.88 -4.47
C THR A 107 1.29 -7.04 -4.23
N SER A 108 1.07 -7.76 -3.13
CA SER A 108 1.75 -9.04 -2.89
C SER A 108 1.01 -10.24 -3.49
N ASP A 109 -0.09 -10.02 -4.23
CA ASP A 109 -0.84 -11.07 -4.91
C ASP A 109 -0.20 -11.39 -6.26
N ALA A 110 0.37 -12.58 -6.37
CA ALA A 110 1.04 -13.02 -7.59
C ALA A 110 0.12 -13.07 -8.81
N ARG A 111 -1.21 -13.15 -8.63
CA ARG A 111 -2.19 -13.16 -9.74
C ARG A 111 -2.28 -11.82 -10.46
N TYR A 112 -1.91 -10.74 -9.79
CA TYR A 112 -1.83 -9.39 -10.35
C TYR A 112 -0.40 -9.00 -10.73
N CYS A 113 0.55 -9.93 -10.67
CA CYS A 113 1.87 -9.74 -11.24
C CYS A 113 1.87 -10.11 -12.72
N LEU A 114 2.88 -9.65 -13.46
CA LEU A 114 3.12 -10.03 -14.87
C LEU A 114 3.47 -11.52 -15.05
N ARG A 115 3.23 -12.37 -14.04
CA ARG A 115 3.55 -13.80 -14.04
C ARG A 115 2.86 -14.53 -15.20
N GLU A 116 1.64 -14.14 -15.52
CA GLU A 116 0.87 -14.71 -16.63
C GLU A 116 1.02 -13.92 -17.94
N LEU A 117 1.78 -12.83 -17.94
CA LEU A 117 2.07 -12.09 -19.15
C LEU A 117 3.11 -12.88 -19.95
N HIS A 118 2.66 -13.52 -21.02
CA HIS A 118 3.56 -14.15 -21.96
C HIS A 118 4.51 -13.10 -22.58
N PRO A 119 5.80 -13.44 -22.78
CA PRO A 119 6.69 -12.55 -23.48
C PRO A 119 6.14 -12.29 -24.89
N SER A 120 6.22 -11.03 -25.35
CA SER A 120 5.86 -10.72 -26.73
C SER A 120 6.73 -11.53 -27.69
N THR A 121 6.07 -12.22 -28.63
CA THR A 121 6.70 -12.98 -29.72
C THR A 121 6.94 -12.13 -30.97
N GLU A 122 6.59 -10.84 -30.94
CA GLU A 122 6.79 -9.93 -32.06
C GLU A 122 8.28 -9.67 -32.32
N HIS A 123 8.62 -9.37 -33.57
CA HIS A 123 9.98 -9.04 -33.97
C HIS A 123 10.41 -7.72 -33.30
N ARG A 124 11.39 -7.80 -32.39
CA ARG A 124 11.93 -6.62 -31.71
C ARG A 124 12.86 -5.84 -32.63
N GLY A 125 12.68 -4.52 -32.70
CA GLY A 125 13.61 -3.62 -33.39
C GLY A 125 14.89 -3.32 -32.60
N ALA A 126 14.99 -3.79 -31.35
CA ALA A 126 16.13 -3.57 -30.47
C ALA A 126 16.37 -4.79 -29.55
N PRO A 127 17.61 -5.03 -29.10
CA PRO A 127 17.94 -6.10 -28.17
C PRO A 127 17.28 -5.91 -26.80
N TRP A 128 17.24 -6.98 -25.99
CA TRP A 128 16.75 -6.91 -24.61
C TRP A 128 17.60 -5.95 -23.77
N PRO A 129 16.96 -5.07 -22.98
CA PRO A 129 17.68 -4.26 -21.99
C PRO A 129 18.32 -5.17 -20.93
N GLU A 130 19.41 -4.72 -20.30
CA GLU A 130 20.21 -5.56 -19.39
C GLU A 130 19.42 -6.13 -18.21
N TRP A 131 18.42 -5.39 -17.70
CA TRP A 131 17.53 -5.84 -16.63
C TRP A 131 16.45 -6.84 -17.07
N GLY A 132 16.27 -7.03 -18.38
CA GLY A 132 15.25 -7.89 -18.96
C GLY A 132 15.74 -9.27 -19.39
N ARG A 133 16.98 -9.64 -19.01
CA ARG A 133 17.58 -10.97 -19.25
C ARG A 133 17.51 -11.85 -18.01
#